data_AF-A0AAI9J1R5-F1
#
_entry.id   AF-A0AAI9J1R5-F1
#
_cell.length_a   1.000
_cell.length_b   1.000
_cell.length_c   1.000
_cell.angle_alpha   90.00
_cell.angle_beta   90.00
_cell.angle_gamma   90.00
#
_symmetry.space_group_name_H-M   'P 1'
#
loop_
_entity.id
_entity.type
_entity.pdbx_description
1 polymer ?
#
loop_
_entity_poly.entity_id
_entity_poly.type
_entity_poly.pdbx_seq_one_letter_code
_entity_poly.pdbx_strand_id
1 'polypeptide(L)' 'MTDLPRRSEQATAVQERTMRTWMCLICGWVYDEEAGLPDEGIAPGTRWEDVPPNWVCPECGARKEDFELMEI' A
#
# COMPACT_ATOMS: atom_id res chain seq x y z
N MET A 1 26.48 17.57 -37.07
CA MET A 1 26.46 16.13 -37.38
C MET A 1 27.03 15.42 -36.17
N THR A 2 26.29 15.13 -35.10
CA THR A 2 24.85 14.95 -34.91
C THR A 2 24.53 15.45 -33.51
N ASP A 3 23.70 16.48 -33.41
CA ASP A 3 23.13 16.94 -32.15
C ASP A 3 22.20 15.82 -31.65
N LEU A 4 22.73 14.98 -30.77
CA LEU A 4 21.95 13.97 -30.05
C LEU A 4 21.25 14.70 -28.91
N PRO A 5 19.92 14.88 -28.93
CA PRO A 5 19.23 15.34 -27.74
C PRO A 5 19.42 14.28 -26.66
N ARG A 6 20.19 14.63 -25.63
CA ARG A 6 20.39 13.84 -24.42
C ARG A 6 19.05 13.73 -23.70
N ARG A 7 18.28 12.70 -24.07
CA ARG A 7 17.46 11.79 -23.24
C ARG A 7 17.22 12.21 -21.77
N SER A 8 16.63 13.38 -21.54
CA SER A 8 16.42 13.92 -20.18
C SER A 8 14.99 14.38 -19.88
N GLU A 9 14.01 14.08 -20.74
CA GLU A 9 12.61 14.52 -20.56
C GLU A 9 11.69 13.48 -19.90
N GLN A 10 12.23 12.38 -19.37
CA GLN A 10 11.45 11.47 -18.51
C GLN A 10 11.50 11.94 -17.05
N ALA A 11 11.05 13.17 -16.85
CA ALA A 11 10.79 13.75 -15.55
C ALA A 11 9.40 14.38 -15.62
N THR A 12 8.34 13.57 -15.54
CA THR A 12 7.02 13.97 -15.04
C THR A 12 6.04 12.78 -15.05
N ALA A 13 5.60 12.42 -13.84
CA ALA A 13 4.31 11.78 -13.56
C ALA A 13 4.03 10.41 -14.20
N VAL A 14 4.72 9.37 -13.72
CA VAL A 14 4.00 8.12 -13.40
C VAL A 14 3.56 8.28 -11.95
N GLN A 15 2.41 8.92 -11.72
CA GLN A 15 1.70 8.70 -10.46
C GLN A 15 1.02 7.35 -10.61
N GLU A 16 1.79 6.31 -10.29
CA GLU A 16 1.29 4.97 -10.06
C GLU A 16 0.06 5.06 -9.14
N ARG A 17 -1.08 4.55 -9.62
CA ARG A 17 -2.16 4.15 -8.73
C ARG A 17 -1.84 2.79 -8.11
N THR A 18 -0.57 2.55 -7.75
CA THR A 18 -0.17 1.32 -7.08
C THR A 18 -0.78 1.37 -5.70
N MET A 19 -1.63 0.39 -5.46
CA MET A 19 -2.13 0.08 -4.13
C MET A 19 -0.94 -0.10 -3.19
N ARG A 20 -1.16 0.28 -1.94
CA ARG A 20 -0.12 0.35 -0.93
C ARG A 20 -0.12 -0.89 -0.07
N THR A 21 1.03 -1.20 0.51
CA THR A 21 1.18 -2.26 1.49
C THR A 21 1.42 -1.66 2.86
N TRP A 22 0.81 -2.23 3.90
CA TRP A 22 0.86 -1.74 5.27
C TRP A 22 1.35 -2.83 6.19
N MET A 23 2.41 -2.57 6.96
CA MET A 23 2.98 -3.55 7.88
C MET A 23 2.59 -3.23 9.32
N CYS A 24 2.08 -4.24 10.01
CA CYS A 24 1.82 -4.20 11.44
C CYS A 24 3.13 -4.10 12.21
N LEU A 25 3.32 -3.04 12.98
CA LEU A 25 4.52 -2.83 13.78
C LEU A 25 4.63 -3.79 14.99
N ILE A 26 3.53 -4.44 15.36
CA ILE A 26 3.47 -5.34 16.53
C ILE A 26 3.96 -6.75 16.19
N CYS A 27 3.56 -7.27 15.02
CA CYS A 27 3.84 -8.67 14.64
C CYS A 27 4.54 -8.83 13.28
N GLY A 28 4.64 -7.76 12.48
CA GLY A 28 5.23 -7.80 11.13
C GLY A 28 4.29 -8.32 10.04
N TRP A 29 3.01 -8.54 10.33
CA TRP A 29 2.03 -8.93 9.31
C TRP A 29 1.82 -7.81 8.29
N VAL A 30 1.63 -8.15 7.01
CA VAL A 30 1.53 -7.19 5.91
C VAL A 30 0.14 -7.26 5.28
N TYR A 31 -0.57 -6.13 5.29
CA TYR A 31 -1.80 -5.90 4.56
C TYR A 31 -1.50 -5.33 3.18
N ASP A 32 -1.94 -6.00 2.12
CA ASP A 32 -1.83 -5.53 0.74
C ASP A 32 -3.20 -4.98 0.30
N GLU A 33 -3.26 -3.70 -0.07
CA GLU A 33 -4.48 -3.06 -0.58
C GLU A 33 -4.98 -3.73 -1.88
N GLU A 34 -4.11 -4.30 -2.74
CA GLU A 34 -4.55 -5.04 -3.94
C GLU A 34 -5.26 -6.32 -3.56
N ALA A 35 -4.69 -7.08 -2.64
CA ALA A 35 -5.24 -8.35 -2.17
C ALA A 35 -6.47 -8.15 -1.28
N GLY A 36 -6.50 -7.06 -0.51
CA GLY A 36 -7.47 -6.87 0.57
C GLY A 36 -7.35 -7.96 1.63
N LEU A 37 -8.47 -8.25 2.31
CA LEU A 37 -8.59 -9.37 3.23
C LEU A 37 -10.01 -9.95 3.21
N PRO A 38 -10.38 -10.71 2.16
CA PRO A 38 -11.75 -11.17 1.95
C PRO A 38 -12.29 -12.04 3.09
N ASP A 39 -11.41 -12.79 3.76
CA ASP A 39 -11.75 -13.63 4.91
C ASP A 39 -12.30 -12.83 6.10
N GLU A 40 -11.89 -11.55 6.23
CA GLU A 40 -12.41 -10.62 7.25
C GLU A 40 -13.41 -9.61 6.67
N GLY A 41 -13.82 -9.79 5.41
CA GLY A 41 -14.79 -8.93 4.73
C GLY A 41 -14.19 -7.66 4.12
N ILE A 42 -12.87 -7.56 3.99
CA ILE A 42 -12.20 -6.46 3.28
C ILE A 42 -11.96 -6.90 1.84
N ALA A 43 -12.62 -6.26 0.88
CA ALA A 43 -12.51 -6.65 -0.53
C ALA A 43 -11.10 -6.37 -1.11
N PRO A 44 -10.66 -7.13 -2.12
CA PRO A 44 -9.45 -6.79 -2.88
C PRO A 44 -9.57 -5.40 -3.51
N GLY A 45 -8.49 -4.62 -3.50
CA GLY A 45 -8.48 -3.22 -3.95
C GLY A 45 -9.03 -2.23 -2.92
N THR A 46 -9.29 -2.65 -1.67
CA THR A 46 -9.72 -1.74 -0.60
C THR A 46 -8.52 -0.98 -0.08
N ARG A 47 -8.57 0.35 -0.21
CA ARG A 47 -7.52 1.23 0.33
C ARG A 47 -7.51 1.14 1.84
N TRP A 48 -6.35 1.37 2.45
CA TRP A 48 -6.23 1.41 3.89
C TRP A 48 -7.14 2.46 4.50
N GLU A 49 -7.33 3.61 3.85
CA GLU A 49 -8.27 4.64 4.28
C GLU A 49 -9.71 4.11 4.41
N ASP A 50 -10.11 3.17 3.55
CA ASP A 50 -11.44 2.56 3.51
C ASP A 50 -11.60 1.38 4.49
N VAL A 51 -10.49 0.84 5.03
CA VAL A 51 -10.53 -0.22 6.05
C VAL A 51 -11.22 0.33 7.32
N PRO A 52 -12.20 -0.40 7.91
CA PRO A 52 -12.90 0.06 9.10
C PRO A 52 -11.95 0.41 10.26
N PRO A 53 -12.20 1.51 11.01
CA PRO A 53 -11.31 1.92 12.11
C PRO A 53 -11.33 0.97 13.31
N ASN A 54 -12.38 0.14 13.43
CA ASN A 54 -12.51 -0.90 14.44
C ASN A 54 -11.90 -2.24 14.01
N TRP A 55 -11.37 -2.33 12.79
CA TRP A 55 -10.65 -3.51 12.33
C TRP A 55 -9.33 -3.65 13.08
N VAL A 56 -8.91 -4.89 13.31
CA VAL A 56 -7.70 -5.25 14.04
C VAL A 56 -6.92 -6.28 13.23
N CYS A 57 -5.60 -6.31 13.41
CA CYS A 57 -4.73 -7.27 12.77
C CYS A 57 -5.19 -8.71 13.06
N PRO A 58 -5.39 -9.57 12.05
CA PRO A 58 -5.87 -10.94 12.23
C PRO A 58 -4.87 -11.82 12.99
N GLU A 59 -3.58 -11.50 12.92
CA GLU A 59 -2.51 -12.28 13.57
C GLU A 59 -2.33 -11.94 15.06
N CYS A 60 -2.47 -10.66 15.44
CA CYS A 60 -2.11 -10.22 16.79
C CYS A 60 -3.15 -9.33 17.50
N GLY A 61 -4.21 -8.91 16.82
CA GLY A 61 -5.24 -8.03 17.37
C GLY A 61 -4.80 -6.57 17.55
N ALA A 62 -3.67 -6.16 16.98
CA ALA A 62 -3.24 -4.76 16.95
C ALA A 62 -4.23 -3.88 16.19
N ARG A 63 -4.33 -2.60 16.54
CA ARG A 63 -5.27 -1.69 15.89
C ARG A 63 -4.72 -1.22 14.55
N LYS A 64 -5.60 -0.68 13.71
CA LYS A 64 -5.23 -0.01 12.45
C LYS A 64 -4.15 1.08 12.63
N GLU A 65 -4.10 1.71 13.80
CA GLU A 65 -3.12 2.74 14.16
C GLU A 65 -1.69 2.19 14.30
N ASP A 66 -1.53 0.89 14.57
CA ASP A 66 -0.24 0.23 14.78
C ASP A 66 0.39 -0.26 13.45
N PHE A 67 -0.12 0.20 12.30
CA PHE A 67 0.40 -0.15 10.98
C PHE A 67 1.11 1.03 10.34
N GLU A 68 2.23 0.74 9.67
CA GLU A 68 2.96 1.71 8.86
C GLU A 68 2.90 1.37 7.37
N LEU A 69 2.85 2.42 6.57
CA LEU A 69 2.95 2.33 5.12
C LEU A 69 4.34 1.80 4.75
N MET A 70 4.39 0.70 4.00
CA MET A 70 5.60 0.23 3.37
C MET A 70 5.72 0.83 1.98
N GLU A 71 6.62 1.80 1.84
CA GLU A 71 7.10 2.27 0.54
C GLU A 71 8.11 1.25 0.03
N ILE A 72 7.81 0.59 -1.10
CA ILE A 72 8.71 -0.34 -1.79
C ILE A 72 9.27 0.34 -3.03
#